data_AF-A0A1B6BF04-F1
#
_entry.id   AF-A0A1B6BF04-F1
#
_cell.length_a   1.000
_cell.length_b   1.000
_cell.length_c   1.000
_cell.angle_alpha   90.00
_cell.angle_beta   90.00
_cell.angle_gamma   90.00
#
_symmetry.space_group_name_H-M   'P 1'
#
loop_
_entity.id
_entity.type
_entity.pdbx_description
1 polymer ?
#
loop_
_entity_poly.entity_id
_entity_poly.type
_entity_poly.pdbx_seq_one_letter_code
_entity_poly.pdbx_strand_id
1 'polypeptide(L)'
;MKNGRKTGIFNTWAECKRQIDGFSGAIYKSFSNYEEAENYIDMSKHQFNKDTNWEVESYVDGSYSENLKMYSYGCLIFINGETIELSEAQNATALIEMRNVAGEILGAQKAIEWAYKNGHKSIKIFYDYEGIEKWANGEWAATKIGTKEYQHFIHNFRQKLDIGFEKVKAHSGNIFNEQADNLAKQALLIFENSKHNDPIEEMITLSEKYKILFLKITNETTTANNSFNFIFNDLSINEKIAINFIKKVWVDLGNKVKDICTYDIQLHCNEDSLIWTICSNDGSSYKYKINNITRGHL
;
A
#
# COMPACT_ATOMS: atom_id res chain seq x y z
N MET A 1 -26.48 4.46 -18.23
CA MET A 1 -27.71 4.15 -17.46
C MET A 1 -27.70 2.69 -17.06
N LYS A 2 -27.88 2.41 -15.76
CA LYS A 2 -27.86 1.08 -15.17
C LYS A 2 -29.25 0.50 -14.90
N ASN A 3 -30.23 1.35 -14.58
CA ASN A 3 -31.61 0.93 -14.40
C ASN A 3 -32.58 1.94 -15.03
N GLY A 4 -33.52 1.44 -15.82
CA GLY A 4 -34.47 2.20 -16.63
C GLY A 4 -35.15 1.28 -17.63
N ARG A 5 -36.08 1.80 -18.46
CA ARG A 5 -36.78 1.01 -19.49
C ARG A 5 -35.81 0.34 -20.48
N LYS A 6 -34.70 1.01 -20.79
CA LYS A 6 -33.57 0.47 -21.56
C LYS A 6 -32.27 0.90 -20.91
N THR A 7 -31.35 -0.05 -20.69
CA THR A 7 -30.03 0.20 -20.11
C THR A 7 -28.98 0.46 -21.20
N GLY A 8 -27.83 1.02 -20.82
CA GLY A 8 -26.71 1.34 -21.74
C GLY A 8 -26.31 2.81 -21.74
N ILE A 9 -25.47 3.19 -22.71
CA ILE A 9 -24.97 4.56 -22.91
C ILE A 9 -25.92 5.31 -23.84
N PHE A 10 -26.27 6.54 -23.48
CA PHE A 10 -27.10 7.44 -24.26
C PHE A 10 -26.34 8.74 -24.49
N ASN A 11 -26.35 9.24 -25.73
CA ASN A 11 -25.56 10.41 -26.11
C ASN A 11 -26.24 11.73 -25.73
N THR A 12 -27.56 11.69 -25.49
CA THR A 12 -28.33 12.89 -25.14
C THR A 12 -29.17 12.70 -23.87
N TRP A 13 -29.39 13.80 -23.16
CA TRP A 13 -30.33 13.80 -22.03
C TRP A 13 -31.75 13.42 -22.47
N ALA A 14 -32.19 13.84 -23.67
CA ALA A 14 -33.51 13.49 -24.17
C ALA A 14 -33.71 11.97 -24.38
N GLU A 15 -32.68 11.26 -24.84
CA GLU A 15 -32.69 9.80 -24.93
C GLU A 15 -32.73 9.14 -23.56
N CYS A 16 -31.89 9.61 -22.64
CA CYS A 16 -31.83 9.13 -21.25
C CYS A 16 -33.16 9.36 -20.53
N LYS A 17 -33.70 10.59 -20.56
CA LYS A 17 -34.95 10.98 -19.90
C LYS A 17 -36.10 10.06 -20.30
N ARG A 18 -36.24 9.73 -21.60
CA ARG A 18 -37.29 8.81 -22.09
C ARG A 18 -37.27 7.43 -21.42
N GLN A 19 -36.12 6.98 -20.92
CA GLN A 19 -36.03 5.67 -20.25
C GLN A 19 -36.35 5.72 -18.76
N ILE A 20 -36.27 6.90 -18.14
CA ILE A 20 -36.39 7.07 -16.68
C ILE A 20 -37.66 7.85 -16.27
N ASP A 21 -38.28 8.58 -17.20
CA ASP A 21 -39.49 9.36 -16.93
C ASP A 21 -40.63 8.44 -16.48
N GLY A 22 -41.13 8.66 -15.26
CA GLY A 22 -42.12 7.80 -14.61
C GLY A 22 -41.63 6.38 -14.27
N PHE A 23 -40.32 6.10 -14.31
CA PHE A 23 -39.74 4.79 -13.94
C PHE A 23 -39.20 4.83 -12.50
N SER A 24 -39.79 4.04 -11.61
CA SER A 24 -39.35 3.97 -10.21
C SER A 24 -38.01 3.22 -10.09
N GLY A 25 -37.08 3.77 -9.30
CA GLY A 25 -35.77 3.16 -9.07
C GLY A 25 -34.77 3.31 -10.22
N ALA A 26 -34.96 4.28 -11.12
CA ALA A 26 -33.99 4.57 -12.19
C ALA A 26 -32.59 4.86 -11.64
N ILE A 27 -31.56 4.26 -12.25
CA ILE A 27 -30.15 4.46 -11.90
C ILE A 27 -29.42 4.94 -13.15
N TYR A 28 -28.99 6.20 -13.13
CA TYR A 28 -28.28 6.83 -14.23
C TYR A 28 -27.23 7.82 -13.72
N LYS A 29 -26.23 8.08 -14.56
CA LYS A 29 -25.16 9.04 -14.31
C LYS A 29 -24.69 9.62 -15.64
N SER A 30 -24.39 10.92 -15.66
CA SER A 30 -23.79 11.61 -16.80
C SER A 30 -22.27 11.60 -16.68
N PHE A 31 -21.60 11.45 -17.80
CA PHE A 31 -20.13 11.46 -17.91
C PHE A 31 -19.71 12.45 -18.99
N SER A 32 -18.52 13.04 -18.83
CA SER A 32 -17.95 13.99 -19.78
C SER A 32 -17.26 13.31 -20.97
N ASN A 33 -16.90 12.03 -20.85
CA ASN A 33 -16.31 11.23 -21.91
C ASN A 33 -16.96 9.85 -22.02
N TYR A 34 -16.81 9.22 -23.18
CA TYR A 34 -17.42 7.92 -23.49
C TYR A 34 -16.78 6.77 -22.69
N GLU A 35 -15.47 6.83 -22.44
CA GLU A 35 -14.72 5.81 -21.72
C GLU A 35 -15.21 5.64 -20.27
N GLU A 36 -15.45 6.73 -19.55
CA GLU A 36 -16.05 6.70 -18.21
C GLU A 36 -17.48 6.14 -18.23
N ALA A 37 -18.26 6.47 -19.27
CA ALA A 37 -19.60 5.93 -19.44
C ALA A 37 -19.58 4.42 -19.74
N GLU A 38 -18.62 3.95 -20.52
CA GLU A 38 -18.39 2.53 -20.81
C GLU A 38 -17.96 1.77 -19.57
N ASN A 39 -16.96 2.29 -18.84
CA ASN A 39 -16.51 1.75 -17.56
C ASN A 39 -17.66 1.65 -16.54
N TYR A 40 -18.50 2.68 -16.46
CA TYR A 40 -19.66 2.67 -15.56
C TYR A 40 -20.66 1.57 -15.91
N ILE A 41 -20.93 1.33 -17.20
CA ILE A 41 -21.81 0.24 -17.64
C ILE A 41 -21.16 -1.13 -17.40
N ASP A 42 -19.87 -1.26 -17.68
CA ASP A 42 -19.16 -2.54 -17.55
C ASP A 42 -19.04 -2.98 -16.09
N MET A 43 -18.67 -2.06 -15.19
CA MET A 43 -18.67 -2.31 -13.74
C MET A 43 -20.04 -2.72 -13.17
N SER A 44 -21.15 -2.41 -13.86
CA SER A 44 -22.49 -2.85 -13.46
C SER A 44 -22.97 -4.16 -14.05
N LYS A 45 -22.32 -4.70 -15.08
CA LYS A 45 -22.71 -6.02 -15.61
C LYS A 45 -22.51 -7.13 -14.58
N HIS A 46 -21.64 -6.90 -13.60
CA HIS A 46 -21.49 -7.72 -12.39
C HIS A 46 -22.58 -7.40 -11.34
N GLN A 47 -23.85 -7.35 -11.74
CA GLN A 47 -24.96 -7.26 -10.80
C GLN A 47 -25.09 -8.63 -10.11
N PHE A 48 -24.51 -8.74 -8.91
CA PHE A 48 -24.41 -10.00 -8.18
C PHE A 48 -25.78 -10.53 -7.78
N ASN A 49 -25.94 -11.85 -7.91
CA ASN A 49 -27.09 -12.53 -7.35
C ASN A 49 -26.96 -12.51 -5.82
N LYS A 50 -27.99 -12.05 -5.11
CA LYS A 50 -27.96 -11.91 -3.64
C LYS A 50 -27.81 -13.26 -2.92
N ASP A 51 -28.09 -14.35 -3.64
CA ASP A 51 -28.06 -15.74 -3.18
C ASP A 51 -26.74 -16.47 -3.50
N THR A 52 -25.68 -15.76 -3.93
CA THR A 52 -24.36 -16.39 -4.11
C THR A 52 -23.84 -16.90 -2.77
N ASN A 53 -23.51 -18.19 -2.70
CA ASN A 53 -22.76 -18.75 -1.58
C ASN A 53 -21.28 -18.35 -1.76
N TRP A 54 -20.82 -17.38 -0.97
CA TRP A 54 -19.47 -16.85 -1.08
C TRP A 54 -18.47 -17.85 -0.51
N GLU A 55 -17.41 -18.15 -1.26
CA GLU A 55 -16.35 -19.03 -0.76
C GLU A 55 -15.58 -18.34 0.37
N VAL A 56 -15.36 -17.03 0.24
CA VAL A 56 -14.64 -16.20 1.21
C VAL A 56 -15.52 -15.04 1.65
N GLU A 57 -15.52 -14.76 2.95
CA GLU A 57 -16.15 -13.57 3.53
C GLU A 57 -15.09 -12.80 4.32
N SER A 58 -14.98 -11.48 4.14
CA SER A 58 -13.98 -10.69 4.85
C SER A 58 -14.58 -9.40 5.41
N TYR A 59 -14.40 -9.18 6.70
CA TYR A 59 -14.63 -7.87 7.33
C TYR A 59 -13.36 -7.05 7.20
N VAL A 60 -13.49 -5.79 6.78
CA VAL A 60 -12.36 -4.89 6.59
C VAL A 60 -12.60 -3.57 7.30
N ASP A 61 -11.54 -3.03 7.90
CA ASP A 61 -11.55 -1.70 8.52
C ASP A 61 -10.17 -1.04 8.39
N GLY A 62 -10.12 0.28 8.58
CA GLY A 62 -8.93 1.10 8.45
C GLY A 62 -8.73 2.03 9.64
N SER A 63 -7.47 2.18 10.08
CA SER A 63 -7.11 3.11 11.14
C SER A 63 -5.99 4.06 10.69
N TYR A 64 -5.95 5.26 11.25
CA TYR A 64 -4.95 6.28 10.93
C TYR A 64 -4.42 6.95 12.21
N SER A 65 -3.10 7.07 12.29
CA SER A 65 -2.40 7.82 13.35
C SER A 65 -1.82 9.10 12.79
N GLU A 66 -2.35 10.24 13.27
CA GLU A 66 -1.84 11.57 12.91
C GLU A 66 -0.41 11.80 13.43
N ASN A 67 -0.10 11.24 14.61
CA ASN A 67 1.23 11.34 15.23
C ASN A 67 2.29 10.60 14.42
N LEU A 68 1.93 9.42 13.91
CA LEU A 68 2.85 8.59 13.12
C LEU A 68 2.83 8.94 11.62
N LYS A 69 1.83 9.71 11.15
CA LYS A 69 1.54 9.92 9.72
C LYS A 69 1.43 8.59 8.97
N MET A 70 0.73 7.65 9.57
CA MET A 70 0.55 6.29 9.05
C MET A 70 -0.91 5.90 9.07
N TYR A 71 -1.27 5.05 8.13
CA TYR A 71 -2.55 4.35 8.13
C TYR A 71 -2.30 2.84 8.21
N SER A 72 -3.34 2.09 8.50
CA SER A 72 -3.30 0.64 8.63
C SER A 72 -4.63 0.05 8.22
N TYR A 73 -4.62 -1.24 7.94
CA TYR A 73 -5.83 -2.01 7.69
C TYR A 73 -5.91 -3.19 8.64
N GLY A 74 -7.13 -3.64 8.89
CA GLY A 74 -7.44 -4.93 9.50
C GLY A 74 -8.39 -5.69 8.59
N CYS A 75 -8.16 -6.99 8.42
CA CYS A 75 -9.03 -7.90 7.70
C CYS A 75 -9.25 -9.16 8.54
N LEU A 76 -10.52 -9.52 8.69
CA LEU A 76 -10.93 -10.77 9.29
C LEU A 76 -11.60 -11.62 8.22
N ILE A 77 -10.89 -12.64 7.74
CA ILE A 77 -11.26 -13.49 6.61
C ILE A 77 -11.84 -14.82 7.15
N PHE A 78 -13.02 -15.20 6.67
CA PHE A 78 -13.69 -16.45 6.95
C PHE A 78 -13.66 -17.34 5.70
N ILE A 79 -13.21 -18.58 5.88
CA ILE A 79 -13.10 -19.57 4.80
C ILE A 79 -13.22 -20.98 5.38
N ASN A 80 -14.13 -21.81 4.86
CA ASN A 80 -14.27 -23.23 5.24
C ASN A 80 -14.36 -23.49 6.75
N GLY A 81 -14.91 -22.55 7.53
CA GLY A 81 -15.01 -22.65 8.99
C GLY A 81 -13.75 -22.22 9.76
N GLU A 82 -12.72 -21.73 9.08
CA GLU A 82 -11.53 -21.11 9.64
C GLU A 82 -11.61 -19.59 9.58
N THR A 83 -10.87 -18.94 10.47
CA THR A 83 -10.73 -17.48 10.53
C THR A 83 -9.27 -17.11 10.41
N ILE A 84 -8.97 -16.17 9.51
CA ILE A 84 -7.63 -15.66 9.22
C ILE A 84 -7.62 -14.16 9.46
N GLU A 85 -6.60 -13.69 10.16
CA GLU A 85 -6.40 -12.27 10.46
C GLU A 85 -5.26 -11.72 9.60
N LEU A 86 -5.50 -10.63 8.88
CA LEU A 86 -4.47 -9.88 8.17
C LEU A 86 -4.49 -8.42 8.63
N SER A 87 -3.33 -7.87 8.94
CA SER A 87 -3.22 -6.45 9.31
C SER A 87 -1.81 -5.94 9.09
N GLU A 88 -1.68 -4.71 8.61
CA GLU A 88 -0.38 -4.07 8.41
C GLU A 88 -0.52 -2.55 8.49
N ALA A 89 0.52 -1.86 8.92
CA ALA A 89 0.62 -0.41 8.91
C ALA A 89 1.52 0.07 7.77
N GLN A 90 1.12 1.13 7.08
CA GLN A 90 1.84 1.73 5.96
C GLN A 90 2.02 3.23 6.11
N ASN A 91 3.08 3.76 5.48
CA ASN A 91 3.34 5.18 5.46
C ASN A 91 2.32 5.90 4.60
N ALA A 92 1.80 7.03 5.10
CA ALA A 92 0.78 7.80 4.40
C ALA A 92 1.33 8.61 3.22
N THR A 93 2.66 8.65 2.96
CA THR A 93 3.30 9.58 2.00
C THR A 93 2.67 9.66 0.61
N ALA A 94 2.05 8.58 0.10
CA ALA A 94 1.36 8.55 -1.20
C ALA A 94 -0.16 8.86 -1.12
N LEU A 95 -0.77 8.77 0.06
CA LEU A 95 -2.23 8.78 0.26
C LEU A 95 -2.69 9.65 1.45
N ILE A 96 -1.89 10.63 1.87
CA ILE A 96 -2.09 11.47 3.07
C ILE A 96 -3.53 12.02 3.17
N GLU A 97 -4.12 12.40 2.04
CA GLU A 97 -5.46 13.00 1.98
C GLU A 97 -6.61 12.04 2.27
N MET A 98 -6.35 10.73 2.39
CA MET A 98 -7.37 9.68 2.53
C MET A 98 -7.46 9.11 3.95
N ARG A 99 -6.49 9.38 4.84
CA ARG A 99 -6.52 9.02 6.27
C ARG A 99 -6.96 7.55 6.49
N ASN A 100 -7.99 7.32 7.31
CA ASN A 100 -8.52 5.98 7.62
C ASN A 100 -9.14 5.28 6.40
N VAL A 101 -9.72 6.04 5.47
CA VAL A 101 -10.27 5.50 4.21
C VAL A 101 -9.19 4.83 3.36
N ALA A 102 -7.93 5.29 3.45
CA ALA A 102 -6.81 4.62 2.79
C ALA A 102 -6.59 3.20 3.34
N GLY A 103 -6.73 3.03 4.66
CA GLY A 103 -6.65 1.74 5.34
C GLY A 103 -7.77 0.81 4.92
N GLU A 104 -9.00 1.29 4.88
CA GLU A 104 -10.15 0.46 4.51
C GLU A 104 -10.10 0.02 3.03
N ILE A 105 -9.68 0.92 2.12
CA ILE A 105 -9.40 0.57 0.72
C ILE A 105 -8.31 -0.51 0.65
N LEU A 106 -7.20 -0.30 1.35
CA LEU A 106 -6.10 -1.26 1.35
C LEU A 106 -6.54 -2.62 1.93
N GLY A 107 -7.33 -2.63 2.99
CA GLY A 107 -7.91 -3.85 3.57
C GLY A 107 -8.76 -4.60 2.56
N ALA A 108 -9.68 -3.91 1.88
CA ALA A 108 -10.48 -4.52 0.81
C ALA A 108 -9.60 -5.11 -0.31
N GLN A 109 -8.56 -4.39 -0.75
CA GLN A 109 -7.62 -4.89 -1.75
C GLN A 109 -6.87 -6.13 -1.26
N LYS A 110 -6.40 -6.14 -0.01
CA LYS A 110 -5.63 -7.24 0.57
C LYS A 110 -6.46 -8.50 0.76
N ALA A 111 -7.72 -8.37 1.19
CA ALA A 111 -8.65 -9.48 1.26
C ALA A 111 -8.94 -10.08 -0.13
N ILE A 112 -9.16 -9.24 -1.15
CA ILE A 112 -9.37 -9.67 -2.55
C ILE A 112 -8.13 -10.36 -3.12
N GLU A 113 -6.94 -9.78 -2.91
CA GLU A 113 -5.67 -10.39 -3.32
C GLU A 113 -5.47 -11.75 -2.65
N TRP A 114 -5.78 -11.85 -1.35
CA TRP A 114 -5.65 -13.09 -0.59
C TRP A 114 -6.57 -14.16 -1.17
N ALA A 115 -7.85 -13.85 -1.42
CA ALA A 115 -8.79 -14.81 -2.00
C ALA A 115 -8.33 -15.33 -3.36
N TYR A 116 -7.93 -14.41 -4.25
CA TYR A 116 -7.43 -14.77 -5.58
C TYR A 116 -6.14 -15.62 -5.52
N LYS A 117 -5.15 -15.25 -4.70
CA LYS A 117 -3.88 -15.97 -4.59
C LYS A 117 -4.06 -17.38 -4.02
N ASN A 118 -5.07 -17.59 -3.18
CA ASN A 118 -5.41 -18.90 -2.62
C ASN A 118 -6.39 -19.70 -3.49
N GLY A 119 -6.69 -19.23 -4.71
CA GLY A 119 -7.47 -19.98 -5.70
C GLY A 119 -8.97 -20.00 -5.46
N HIS A 120 -9.49 -19.10 -4.61
CA HIS A 120 -10.92 -18.94 -4.42
C HIS A 120 -11.56 -18.21 -5.60
N LYS A 121 -12.85 -18.48 -5.83
CA LYS A 121 -13.62 -17.94 -6.97
C LYS A 121 -14.49 -16.76 -6.60
N SER A 122 -14.84 -16.62 -5.32
CA SER A 122 -15.70 -15.54 -4.86
C SER A 122 -15.31 -15.03 -3.48
N ILE A 123 -15.43 -13.72 -3.28
CA ILE A 123 -15.24 -13.05 -2.01
C ILE A 123 -16.32 -11.99 -1.77
N LYS A 124 -16.89 -11.94 -0.56
CA LYS A 124 -17.70 -10.81 -0.10
C LYS A 124 -16.91 -9.97 0.91
N ILE A 125 -16.85 -8.67 0.67
CA ILE A 125 -16.25 -7.68 1.56
C ILE A 125 -17.33 -6.99 2.38
N PHE A 126 -17.20 -7.05 3.71
CA PHE A 126 -18.01 -6.32 4.67
C PHE A 126 -17.22 -5.09 5.16
N TYR A 127 -17.82 -3.91 5.10
CA TYR A 127 -17.15 -2.63 5.34
C TYR A 127 -18.13 -1.62 5.95
N ASP A 128 -17.63 -0.53 6.54
CA ASP A 128 -18.47 0.46 7.21
C ASP A 128 -18.61 1.79 6.43
N TYR A 129 -17.68 2.08 5.52
CA TYR A 129 -17.71 3.27 4.68
C TYR A 129 -18.23 2.99 3.27
N GLU A 130 -19.30 3.70 2.87
CA GLU A 130 -19.95 3.42 1.57
C GLU A 130 -19.05 3.60 0.34
N GLY A 131 -17.98 4.38 0.47
CA GLY A 131 -17.05 4.61 -0.64
C GLY A 131 -16.44 3.32 -1.19
N ILE A 132 -16.22 2.31 -0.34
CA ILE A 132 -15.61 1.03 -0.72
C ILE A 132 -16.41 0.35 -1.84
N GLU A 133 -17.73 0.28 -1.71
CA GLU A 133 -18.61 -0.27 -2.74
C GLU A 133 -18.88 0.73 -3.86
N LYS A 134 -19.15 2.00 -3.51
CA LYS A 134 -19.54 2.99 -4.51
C LYS A 134 -18.44 3.27 -5.53
N TRP A 135 -17.18 3.28 -5.12
CA TRP A 135 -16.07 3.36 -6.07
C TRP A 135 -15.91 2.06 -6.84
N ALA A 136 -15.94 0.90 -6.19
CA ALA A 136 -15.85 -0.41 -6.84
C ALA A 136 -16.90 -0.61 -7.96
N ASN A 137 -18.10 -0.08 -7.78
CA ASN A 137 -19.19 -0.13 -8.75
C ASN A 137 -19.22 1.04 -9.75
N GLY A 138 -18.30 2.00 -9.63
CA GLY A 138 -18.28 3.21 -10.46
C GLY A 138 -19.41 4.22 -10.16
N GLU A 139 -20.16 4.04 -9.08
CA GLU A 139 -21.23 4.94 -8.67
C GLU A 139 -20.70 6.29 -8.20
N TRP A 140 -19.54 6.29 -7.54
CA TRP A 140 -18.82 7.50 -7.17
C TRP A 140 -17.67 7.78 -8.15
N ALA A 141 -17.42 9.06 -8.42
CA ALA A 141 -16.29 9.45 -9.25
C ALA A 141 -14.98 9.31 -8.45
N ALA A 142 -13.97 8.68 -9.06
CA ALA A 142 -12.64 8.59 -8.48
C ALA A 142 -11.80 9.81 -8.90
N THR A 143 -11.71 10.80 -8.02
CA THR A 143 -10.96 12.04 -8.28
C THR A 143 -9.52 11.99 -7.81
N LYS A 144 -9.24 11.23 -6.74
CA LYS A 144 -7.92 11.06 -6.12
C LYS A 144 -7.16 9.90 -6.78
N ILE A 145 -5.83 9.91 -6.69
CA ILE A 145 -4.97 8.82 -7.19
C ILE A 145 -5.38 7.48 -6.57
N GLY A 146 -5.47 7.39 -5.23
CA GLY A 146 -5.82 6.14 -4.55
C GLY A 146 -7.21 5.59 -4.93
N THR A 147 -8.21 6.45 -5.15
CA THR A 147 -9.55 5.97 -5.57
C THR A 147 -9.58 5.52 -7.02
N LYS A 148 -8.75 6.11 -7.90
CA LYS A 148 -8.60 5.67 -9.30
C LYS A 148 -7.89 4.32 -9.38
N GLU A 149 -6.81 4.16 -8.62
CA GLU A 149 -6.09 2.89 -8.51
C GLU A 149 -6.99 1.79 -7.96
N TYR A 150 -7.79 2.09 -6.93
CA TYR A 150 -8.77 1.15 -6.40
C TYR A 150 -9.81 0.73 -7.43
N GLN A 151 -10.36 1.66 -8.23
CA GLN A 151 -11.29 1.30 -9.32
C GLN A 151 -10.64 0.40 -10.37
N HIS A 152 -9.41 0.72 -10.78
CA HIS A 152 -8.66 -0.11 -11.73
C HIS A 152 -8.38 -1.51 -11.17
N PHE A 153 -7.99 -1.58 -9.90
CA PHE A 153 -7.79 -2.84 -9.19
C PHE A 153 -9.08 -3.69 -9.21
N ILE A 154 -10.21 -3.14 -8.80
CA ILE A 154 -11.49 -3.87 -8.77
C ILE A 154 -11.88 -4.34 -10.17
N HIS A 155 -11.74 -3.47 -11.19
CA HIS A 155 -12.05 -3.85 -12.57
C HIS A 155 -11.21 -5.05 -13.03
N ASN A 156 -9.91 -5.05 -12.75
CA ASN A 156 -9.01 -6.15 -13.15
C ASN A 156 -9.33 -7.46 -12.44
N PHE A 157 -9.65 -7.42 -11.14
CA PHE A 157 -9.95 -8.63 -10.38
C PHE A 157 -11.35 -9.19 -10.66
N ARG A 158 -12.34 -8.35 -10.97
CA ARG A 158 -13.70 -8.81 -11.35
C ARG A 158 -13.74 -9.66 -12.61
N GLN A 159 -12.70 -9.60 -13.44
CA GLN A 159 -12.54 -10.50 -14.59
C GLN A 159 -12.17 -11.94 -14.20
N LYS A 160 -11.72 -12.16 -12.95
CA LYS A 160 -11.12 -13.42 -12.47
C LYS A 160 -11.76 -13.93 -11.17
N LEU A 161 -12.40 -13.05 -10.41
CA LEU A 161 -12.92 -13.30 -9.08
C LEU A 161 -14.26 -12.58 -8.93
N ASP A 162 -15.27 -13.28 -8.44
CA ASP A 162 -16.55 -12.67 -8.06
C ASP A 162 -16.35 -11.86 -6.77
N ILE A 163 -16.59 -10.55 -6.81
CA ILE A 163 -16.35 -9.63 -5.68
C ILE A 163 -17.63 -8.92 -5.27
N GLY A 164 -18.19 -9.35 -4.15
CA GLY A 164 -19.36 -8.76 -3.50
C GLY A 164 -19.02 -7.76 -2.40
N PHE A 165 -19.97 -6.90 -2.10
CA PHE A 165 -19.85 -5.84 -1.11
C PHE A 165 -21.11 -5.82 -0.24
N GLU A 166 -20.94 -5.73 1.08
CA GLU A 166 -22.05 -5.59 2.03
C GLU A 166 -21.71 -4.57 3.13
N LYS A 167 -22.40 -3.43 3.11
CA LYS A 167 -22.21 -2.40 4.14
C LYS A 167 -22.73 -2.88 5.49
N VAL A 168 -21.88 -2.84 6.50
CA VAL A 168 -22.25 -3.02 7.91
C VAL A 168 -22.35 -1.67 8.60
N LYS A 169 -23.16 -1.60 9.67
CA LYS A 169 -23.27 -0.36 10.45
C LYS A 169 -22.05 -0.23 11.36
N ALA A 170 -21.30 0.85 11.21
CA ALA A 170 -20.25 1.22 12.14
C ALA A 170 -20.79 1.24 13.58
N HIS A 171 -20.02 0.68 14.53
CA HIS A 171 -20.26 0.78 15.98
C HIS A 171 -21.64 0.23 16.42
N SER A 172 -22.16 -0.76 15.68
CA SER A 172 -23.49 -1.34 15.92
C SER A 172 -23.47 -2.64 16.74
N GLY A 173 -22.31 -3.05 17.27
CA GLY A 173 -22.14 -4.33 17.98
C GLY A 173 -21.92 -5.51 17.04
N ASN A 174 -21.55 -5.29 15.78
CA ASN A 174 -21.05 -6.37 14.93
C ASN A 174 -19.62 -6.72 15.38
N ILE A 175 -19.52 -7.84 16.10
CA ILE A 175 -18.29 -8.33 16.72
C ILE A 175 -17.16 -8.47 15.68
N PHE A 176 -17.46 -8.87 14.44
CA PHE A 176 -16.45 -9.08 13.40
C PHE A 176 -15.92 -7.77 12.84
N ASN A 177 -16.77 -6.75 12.71
CA ASN A 177 -16.30 -5.41 12.34
C ASN A 177 -15.44 -4.80 13.45
N GLU A 178 -15.84 -4.96 14.71
CA GLU A 178 -15.05 -4.49 15.84
C GLU A 178 -13.70 -5.22 15.94
N GLN A 179 -13.65 -6.50 15.58
CA GLN A 179 -12.39 -7.24 15.46
C GLN A 179 -11.50 -6.69 14.33
N ALA A 180 -12.06 -6.39 13.15
CA ALA A 180 -11.31 -5.77 12.06
C ALA A 180 -10.76 -4.37 12.44
N ASP A 181 -11.56 -3.53 13.09
CA ASP A 181 -11.13 -2.22 13.65
C ASP A 181 -9.98 -2.39 14.66
N ASN A 182 -10.12 -3.35 15.57
CA ASN A 182 -9.09 -3.65 16.57
C ASN A 182 -7.80 -4.15 15.92
N LEU A 183 -7.87 -4.99 14.88
CA LEU A 183 -6.70 -5.43 14.11
C LEU A 183 -5.98 -4.23 13.46
N ALA A 184 -6.73 -3.31 12.84
CA ALA A 184 -6.14 -2.10 12.27
C ALA A 184 -5.44 -1.25 13.33
N LYS A 185 -6.09 -1.00 14.47
CA LYS A 185 -5.50 -0.26 15.60
C LYS A 185 -4.27 -0.96 16.16
N GLN A 186 -4.32 -2.29 16.32
CA GLN A 186 -3.20 -3.09 16.79
C GLN A 186 -2.02 -3.03 15.82
N ALA A 187 -2.24 -3.01 14.50
CA ALA A 187 -1.14 -2.87 13.53
C ALA A 187 -0.38 -1.54 13.71
N LEU A 188 -1.09 -0.43 13.98
CA LEU A 188 -0.45 0.85 14.32
C LEU A 188 0.28 0.80 15.66
N LEU A 189 -0.33 0.18 16.68
CA LEU A 189 0.29 0.03 17.99
C LEU A 189 1.51 -0.88 17.95
N ILE A 190 1.50 -1.96 17.16
CA ILE A 190 2.65 -2.83 16.96
C ILE A 190 3.76 -2.07 16.27
N PHE A 191 3.46 -1.21 15.29
CA PHE A 191 4.44 -0.35 14.66
C PHE A 191 5.01 0.71 15.62
N GLU A 192 4.15 1.32 16.45
CA GLU A 192 4.55 2.29 17.47
C GLU A 192 5.39 1.61 18.56
N ASN A 193 4.96 0.44 19.02
CA ASN A 193 5.68 -0.36 20.00
C ASN A 193 6.92 -0.99 19.40
N SER A 194 7.00 -1.29 18.11
CA SER A 194 8.26 -1.72 17.50
C SER A 194 9.27 -0.57 17.54
N LYS A 195 8.86 0.70 17.42
CA LYS A 195 9.76 1.83 17.72
C LYS A 195 10.20 1.90 19.19
N HIS A 196 9.44 1.32 20.12
CA HIS A 196 9.72 1.36 21.56
C HIS A 196 10.33 0.06 22.15
N ASN A 197 10.15 -1.08 21.47
CA ASN A 197 10.65 -2.42 21.78
C ASN A 197 11.68 -2.93 20.76
N ASP A 198 12.03 -2.14 19.74
CA ASP A 198 13.37 -2.23 19.20
C ASP A 198 14.31 -2.07 20.41
N PRO A 199 15.23 -3.02 20.68
CA PRO A 199 16.27 -2.79 21.67
C PRO A 199 17.01 -1.57 21.15
N ILE A 200 16.79 -0.39 21.76
CA ILE A 200 17.30 0.94 21.37
C ILE A 200 18.32 0.77 20.23
N GLU A 201 17.85 0.72 18.98
CA GLU A 201 18.79 0.67 17.86
C GLU A 201 19.31 2.10 17.81
N GLU A 202 20.34 2.36 18.60
CA GLU A 202 21.05 3.62 18.63
C GLU A 202 21.43 3.89 17.18
N MET A 203 20.73 4.81 16.52
CA MET A 203 21.13 5.29 15.20
C MET A 203 22.43 6.05 15.41
N ILE A 204 23.56 5.33 15.32
CA ILE A 204 24.88 5.92 15.48
C ILE A 204 25.08 6.87 14.31
N THR A 205 24.97 8.17 14.57
CA THR A 205 25.41 9.18 13.64
C THR A 205 26.93 9.07 13.56
N LEU A 206 27.41 8.50 12.47
CA LEU A 206 28.84 8.29 12.26
C LEU A 206 29.55 9.65 12.15
N SER A 207 30.69 9.78 12.83
CA SER A 207 31.47 11.01 12.90
C SER A 207 32.01 11.44 11.53
N GLU A 208 32.46 12.69 11.43
CA GLU A 208 33.04 13.30 10.22
C GLU A 208 34.17 12.45 9.58
N LYS A 209 34.87 11.63 10.38
CA LYS A 209 35.89 10.66 9.93
C LYS A 209 35.35 9.73 8.85
N TYR A 210 34.11 9.26 8.97
CA TYR A 210 33.53 8.30 8.02
C TYR A 210 33.06 8.96 6.73
N LYS A 211 32.73 10.26 6.75
CA LYS A 211 32.53 11.04 5.52
C LYS A 211 33.83 11.15 4.74
N ILE A 212 34.94 11.46 5.42
CA ILE A 212 36.27 11.52 4.80
C ILE A 212 36.66 10.16 4.23
N LEU A 213 36.38 9.07 4.96
CA LEU A 213 36.61 7.71 4.47
C LEU A 213 35.78 7.41 3.22
N PHE A 214 34.50 7.77 3.20
CA PHE A 214 33.63 7.59 2.04
C PHE A 214 34.16 8.33 0.81
N LEU A 215 34.48 9.63 0.97
CA LEU A 215 35.04 10.47 -0.09
C LEU A 215 36.38 9.91 -0.62
N LYS A 216 37.20 9.34 0.27
CA LYS A 216 38.44 8.67 -0.13
C LYS A 216 38.18 7.42 -0.97
N ILE A 217 37.23 6.58 -0.57
CA ILE A 217 36.86 5.36 -1.33
C ILE A 217 36.28 5.72 -2.70
N THR A 218 35.47 6.77 -2.80
CA THR A 218 34.92 7.24 -4.08
C THR A 218 35.99 7.78 -5.04
N ASN A 219 37.13 8.27 -4.52
CA ASN A 219 38.23 8.82 -5.31
C ASN A 219 39.27 7.77 -5.74
N GLU A 220 39.29 6.56 -5.16
CA GLU A 220 40.35 5.54 -5.37
C GLU A 220 40.17 4.62 -6.61
N THR A 221 39.25 4.90 -7.56
CA THR A 221 38.99 4.18 -8.84
C THR A 221 38.49 2.70 -8.68
N THR A 222 37.76 2.03 -9.60
CA THR A 222 37.96 1.76 -11.05
C THR A 222 36.70 1.16 -11.73
N THR A 223 36.69 1.22 -13.07
CA THR A 223 35.77 0.59 -14.04
C THR A 223 35.75 -0.94 -13.98
N ALA A 224 34.61 -1.52 -13.62
CA ALA A 224 34.28 -2.94 -13.80
C ALA A 224 32.76 -3.15 -13.67
N ASN A 225 32.24 -4.28 -14.17
CA ASN A 225 30.82 -4.67 -14.12
C ASN A 225 30.25 -4.47 -12.70
N ASN A 226 29.39 -3.48 -12.56
CA ASN A 226 28.62 -3.19 -11.36
C ASN A 226 27.14 -3.31 -11.72
N SER A 227 26.33 -3.85 -10.81
CA SER A 227 24.89 -4.00 -11.04
C SER A 227 24.17 -2.65 -11.06
N PHE A 228 24.80 -1.61 -10.48
CA PHE A 228 24.36 -0.23 -10.57
C PHE A 228 25.54 0.75 -10.55
N ASN A 229 25.30 1.90 -11.17
CA ASN A 229 26.14 3.08 -11.09
C ASN A 229 25.23 4.31 -11.12
N PHE A 230 25.38 5.22 -10.15
CA PHE A 230 24.64 6.47 -10.14
C PHE A 230 25.54 7.62 -9.70
N ILE A 231 25.17 8.83 -10.09
CA ILE A 231 25.86 10.06 -9.69
C ILE A 231 24.97 10.76 -8.67
N PHE A 232 25.54 11.08 -7.51
CA PHE A 232 24.87 11.82 -6.45
C PHE A 232 25.81 12.93 -5.96
N ASN A 233 25.39 14.20 -6.06
CA ASN A 233 26.20 15.38 -5.71
C ASN A 233 27.64 15.30 -6.31
N ASP A 234 27.74 15.00 -7.60
CA ASP A 234 28.98 14.81 -8.37
C ASP A 234 29.89 13.65 -7.92
N LEU A 235 29.41 12.78 -7.03
CA LEU A 235 30.09 11.55 -6.64
C LEU A 235 29.51 10.37 -7.43
N SER A 236 30.38 9.63 -8.14
CA SER A 236 30.00 8.34 -8.72
C SER A 236 29.99 7.29 -7.63
N ILE A 237 28.79 6.75 -7.36
CA ILE A 237 28.59 5.67 -6.41
C ILE A 237 28.20 4.43 -7.21
N ASN A 238 28.90 3.34 -6.93
CA ASN A 238 28.60 2.04 -7.48
C ASN A 238 28.58 0.98 -6.37
N GLU A 239 28.09 -0.20 -6.73
CA GLU A 239 27.97 -1.35 -5.82
C GLU A 239 29.25 -1.63 -5.03
N LYS A 240 30.41 -1.65 -5.70
CA LYS A 240 31.70 -1.93 -5.04
C LYS A 240 32.10 -0.84 -4.06
N ILE A 241 31.89 0.43 -4.39
CA ILE A 241 32.16 1.56 -3.50
C ILE A 241 31.34 1.41 -2.22
N ALA A 242 30.04 1.14 -2.37
CA ALA A 242 29.15 1.01 -1.23
C ALA A 242 29.53 -0.21 -0.36
N ILE A 243 29.77 -1.37 -0.96
CA ILE A 243 30.21 -2.58 -0.24
C ILE A 243 31.55 -2.36 0.47
N ASN A 244 32.51 -1.72 -0.20
CA ASN A 244 33.83 -1.46 0.38
C ASN A 244 33.73 -0.51 1.57
N PHE A 245 32.91 0.53 1.46
CA PHE A 245 32.63 1.42 2.57
C PHE A 245 32.00 0.69 3.76
N ILE A 246 30.94 -0.10 3.53
CA ILE A 246 30.27 -0.90 4.56
C ILE A 246 31.27 -1.80 5.29
N LYS A 247 32.10 -2.55 4.54
CA LYS A 247 33.10 -3.44 5.13
C LYS A 247 34.14 -2.69 5.96
N LYS A 248 34.62 -1.54 5.49
CA LYS A 248 35.61 -0.74 6.21
C LYS A 248 35.03 -0.14 7.49
N VAL A 249 33.79 0.35 7.47
CA VAL A 249 33.09 0.81 8.68
C VAL A 249 32.92 -0.33 9.67
N TRP A 250 32.45 -1.50 9.21
CA TRP A 250 32.23 -2.67 10.05
C TRP A 250 33.50 -3.11 10.80
N VAL A 251 34.64 -3.10 10.10
CA VAL A 251 35.96 -3.43 10.69
C VAL A 251 36.46 -2.33 11.63
N ASP A 252 36.28 -1.04 11.29
CA ASP A 252 36.70 0.08 12.17
C ASP A 252 35.91 0.09 13.49
N LEU A 253 34.67 -0.44 13.47
CA LEU A 253 33.85 -0.69 14.66
C LEU A 253 34.25 -1.96 15.45
N GLY A 254 35.28 -2.69 15.02
CA GLY A 254 35.84 -3.84 15.74
C GLY A 254 35.30 -5.20 15.31
N ASN A 255 34.42 -5.26 14.30
CA ASN A 255 33.79 -6.51 13.85
C ASN A 255 34.58 -7.20 12.73
N LYS A 256 34.31 -8.49 12.46
CA LYS A 256 34.96 -9.23 11.38
C LYS A 256 34.06 -9.25 10.14
N VAL A 257 34.66 -9.05 8.96
CA VAL A 257 33.92 -9.01 7.67
C VAL A 257 33.11 -10.27 7.40
N LYS A 258 33.62 -11.44 7.84
CA LYS A 258 32.95 -12.73 7.67
C LYS A 258 31.60 -12.85 8.40
N ASP A 259 31.33 -11.94 9.33
CA ASP A 259 30.11 -11.93 10.14
C ASP A 259 28.94 -11.22 9.39
N ILE A 260 29.21 -10.63 8.21
CA ILE A 260 28.21 -10.00 7.35
C ILE A 260 27.50 -11.06 6.49
N CYS A 261 26.18 -11.20 6.64
CA CYS A 261 25.37 -12.15 5.85
C CYS A 261 24.77 -11.52 4.61
N THR A 262 24.10 -10.39 4.81
CA THR A 262 23.41 -9.62 3.78
C THR A 262 23.53 -8.13 4.12
N TYR A 263 23.46 -7.28 3.11
CA TYR A 263 23.37 -5.84 3.26
C TYR A 263 22.28 -5.30 2.33
N ASP A 264 21.51 -4.34 2.83
CA ASP A 264 20.52 -3.57 2.06
C ASP A 264 20.96 -2.10 2.01
N ILE A 265 20.90 -1.47 0.84
CA ILE A 265 21.43 -0.12 0.60
C ILE A 265 20.30 0.75 0.07
N GLN A 266 19.94 1.79 0.81
CA GLN A 266 18.87 2.72 0.46
C GLN A 266 19.41 4.14 0.31
N LEU A 267 19.23 4.73 -0.86
CA LEU A 267 19.59 6.11 -1.13
C LEU A 267 18.36 7.01 -1.00
N HIS A 268 18.43 8.01 -0.13
CA HIS A 268 17.36 8.99 0.07
C HIS A 268 17.78 10.33 -0.54
N CYS A 269 17.45 10.53 -1.81
CA CYS A 269 17.85 11.74 -2.57
C CYS A 269 17.25 13.04 -2.02
N ASN A 270 16.17 12.98 -1.24
CA ASN A 270 15.50 14.16 -0.70
C ASN A 270 16.16 14.70 0.59
N GLU A 271 17.14 13.97 1.16
CA GLU A 271 17.72 14.27 2.48
C GLU A 271 19.27 14.34 2.48
N ASP A 272 19.94 14.37 1.32
CA ASP A 272 21.41 14.34 1.20
C ASP A 272 22.08 13.25 2.06
N SER A 273 21.42 12.09 2.17
CA SER A 273 21.83 11.02 3.08
C SER A 273 21.87 9.65 2.43
N LEU A 274 22.84 8.86 2.85
CA LEU A 274 23.00 7.45 2.48
C LEU A 274 22.70 6.58 3.70
N ILE A 275 21.79 5.63 3.53
CA ILE A 275 21.35 4.70 4.59
C ILE A 275 21.68 3.28 4.14
N TRP A 276 22.16 2.44 5.05
CA TRP A 276 22.35 1.01 4.79
C TRP A 276 22.07 0.17 6.03
N THR A 277 21.71 -1.09 5.81
CA THR A 277 21.38 -2.05 6.86
C THR A 277 22.24 -3.29 6.70
N ILE A 278 22.79 -3.81 7.78
CA ILE A 278 23.56 -5.07 7.83
C ILE A 278 22.79 -6.07 8.69
N CYS A 279 22.59 -7.29 8.18
CA CYS A 279 22.07 -8.39 9.00
C CYS A 279 23.18 -9.37 9.37
N SER A 280 23.30 -9.67 10.66
CA SER A 280 24.23 -10.63 11.25
C SER A 280 23.67 -12.05 11.22
N ASN A 281 24.55 -13.05 11.36
CA ASN A 281 24.23 -14.49 11.33
C ASN A 281 23.28 -14.91 12.47
N ASP A 282 23.22 -14.13 13.54
CA ASP A 282 22.33 -14.35 14.68
C ASP A 282 20.94 -13.72 14.49
N GLY A 283 20.66 -13.14 13.32
CA GLY A 283 19.40 -12.48 13.01
C GLY A 283 19.33 -11.01 13.44
N SER A 284 20.38 -10.47 14.05
CA SER A 284 20.44 -9.05 14.42
C SER A 284 20.57 -8.18 13.17
N SER A 285 19.77 -7.12 13.08
CA SER A 285 19.87 -6.09 12.04
C SER A 285 20.56 -4.87 12.63
N TYR A 286 21.39 -4.18 11.81
CA TYR A 286 22.11 -2.97 12.17
C TYR A 286 21.92 -1.92 11.09
N LYS A 287 21.22 -0.83 11.39
CA LYS A 287 20.96 0.27 10.44
C LYS A 287 21.89 1.47 10.65
N TYR A 288 22.42 2.00 9.56
CA TYR A 288 23.38 3.10 9.52
C TYR A 288 22.91 4.23 8.60
N LYS A 289 23.27 5.47 8.93
CA LYS A 289 22.96 6.67 8.13
C LYS A 289 24.16 7.62 8.12
N ILE A 290 24.46 8.22 6.97
CA ILE A 290 25.39 9.35 6.84
C ILE A 290 24.67 10.50 6.15
N ASN A 291 24.78 11.71 6.72
CA ASN A 291 24.10 12.92 6.24
C ASN A 291 25.09 13.89 5.59
N ASN A 292 24.58 14.83 4.79
CA ASN A 292 25.33 15.95 4.20
C ASN A 292 26.52 15.47 3.37
N ILE A 293 26.28 14.57 2.42
CA ILE A 293 27.30 14.14 1.46
C ILE A 293 27.50 15.27 0.43
N THR A 294 28.29 16.28 0.77
CA THR A 294 28.71 17.36 -0.13
C THR A 294 30.23 17.48 -0.14
N ARG A 295 30.82 17.81 -1.30
CA ARG A 295 32.23 18.24 -1.36
C ARG A 295 32.31 19.61 -0.69
N GLY A 296 32.71 19.65 0.57
CA GLY A 296 33.24 20.88 1.14
C GLY A 296 34.46 21.31 0.32
N HIS A 297 34.56 22.59 -0.03
CA HIS A 297 35.78 23.17 -0.58
C HIS A 297 36.93 22.90 0.42
N LEU A 298 37.81 21.97 0.08
CA LEU A 298 39.17 21.89 0.60
C LEU A 298 40.03 22.93 -0.12
#